data_AF-A0A8T7EKY2-F1
#
_entry.id   AF-A0A8T7EKY2-F1
#
_cell.length_a   1.000
_cell.length_b   1.000
_cell.length_c   1.000
_cell.angle_alpha   90.00
_cell.angle_beta   90.00
_cell.angle_gamma   90.00
#
_symmetry.space_group_name_H-M   'P 1'
#
loop_
_entity.id
_entity.type
_entity.pdbx_description
1 polymer ?
#
loop_
_entity_poly.entity_id
_entity_poly.type
_entity_poly.pdbx_seq_one_letter_code
_entity_poly.pdbx_strand_id
1 'polypeptide(L)'
;MSVEPAWLLNDAERQAYALDSRQFMDARQATLPNGVRVVDVYNASGLTYTLLPDRGLDVWAAHYNGTPLTWIAPGSPTRQTGARTG
;
A
#
# COMPACT_ATOMS: atom_id res chain seq x y z
N MET A 1 -6.88 39.09 19.97
CA MET A 1 -7.39 38.23 18.89
C MET A 1 -6.17 37.51 18.33
N SER A 2 -5.96 36.26 18.73
CA SER A 2 -4.80 35.47 18.31
C SER A 2 -5.02 35.05 16.86
N VAL A 3 -4.16 35.52 15.96
CA VAL A 3 -4.18 35.08 14.56
C VAL A 3 -3.32 33.83 14.45
N GLU A 4 -3.95 32.69 14.21
CA GLU A 4 -3.23 31.45 13.95
C GLU A 4 -2.42 31.62 12.65
N PRO A 5 -1.13 31.22 12.63
CA PRO A 5 -0.31 31.32 11.43
C PRO A 5 -0.86 30.46 10.29
N ALA A 6 -0.71 30.94 9.04
CA ALA A 6 -1.30 30.34 7.83
C ALA A 6 -0.86 28.89 7.51
N TRP A 7 0.12 28.34 8.22
CA TRP A 7 0.56 26.95 8.10
C TRP A 7 -0.11 26.00 9.09
N LEU A 8 -0.83 26.52 10.09
CA LEU A 8 -1.66 25.71 10.98
C LEU A 8 -3.00 25.44 10.31
N LEU A 9 -3.28 24.16 10.09
CA LEU A 9 -4.59 23.69 9.66
C LEU A 9 -5.66 24.18 10.66
N ASN A 10 -6.78 24.65 10.15
CA ASN A 10 -7.97 24.92 10.96
C ASN A 10 -8.58 23.60 11.47
N ASP A 11 -9.52 23.65 12.41
CA ASP A 11 -10.05 22.43 13.04
C ASP A 11 -10.73 21.46 12.04
N ALA A 12 -11.38 21.98 10.99
CA ALA A 12 -11.98 21.15 9.96
C ALA A 12 -10.92 20.46 9.08
N GLU A 13 -9.87 21.19 8.72
CA GLU A 13 -8.72 20.66 7.99
C GLU A 13 -7.94 19.61 8.80
N ARG A 14 -7.80 19.82 10.12
CA ARG A 14 -7.19 18.82 11.02
C ARG A 14 -8.02 17.54 11.08
N GLN A 15 -9.33 17.65 11.19
CA GLN A 15 -10.22 16.50 11.20
C GLN A 15 -10.15 15.74 9.86
N ALA A 16 -10.16 16.45 8.73
CA ALA A 16 -10.01 15.85 7.41
C ALA A 16 -8.65 15.14 7.24
N TYR A 17 -7.57 15.78 7.69
CA TYR A 17 -6.24 15.18 7.65
C TYR A 17 -6.15 13.93 8.56
N ALA A 18 -6.62 14.02 9.80
CA ALA A 18 -6.58 12.91 10.76
C ALA A 18 -7.35 11.67 10.29
N LEU A 19 -8.37 11.85 9.46
CA LEU A 19 -9.20 10.79 8.90
C LEU A 19 -8.79 10.41 7.47
N ASP A 20 -7.67 10.93 6.96
CA ASP A 20 -7.21 10.60 5.62
C ASP A 20 -6.87 9.10 5.53
N SER A 21 -7.65 8.37 4.74
CA SER A 21 -7.50 6.94 4.56
C SER A 21 -6.12 6.55 4.01
N ARG A 22 -5.42 7.47 3.32
CA ARG A 22 -4.07 7.23 2.79
C ARG A 22 -3.02 7.03 3.88
N GLN A 23 -3.32 7.43 5.12
CA GLN A 23 -2.49 7.11 6.27
C GLN A 23 -2.55 5.60 6.61
N PHE A 24 -3.67 4.96 6.32
CA PHE A 24 -3.91 3.56 6.66
C PHE A 24 -3.77 2.60 5.48
N MET A 25 -3.91 3.07 4.25
CA MET A 25 -3.79 2.25 3.05
C MET A 25 -3.24 3.04 1.87
N ASP A 26 -2.43 2.39 1.04
CA ASP A 26 -1.90 2.99 -0.19
C ASP A 26 -1.85 1.92 -1.27
N ALA A 27 -1.94 2.36 -2.52
CA ALA A 27 -1.85 1.52 -3.71
C ALA A 27 -0.91 2.17 -4.72
N ARG A 28 0.15 1.47 -5.09
CA ARG A 28 1.17 1.98 -6.01
C ARG A 28 1.22 1.12 -7.26
N GLN A 29 1.01 1.75 -8.40
CA GLN A 29 1.15 1.09 -9.69
C GLN A 29 2.60 1.18 -10.18
N ALA A 30 3.09 0.08 -10.74
CA ALA A 30 4.34 0.03 -11.48
C ALA A 30 4.16 -0.77 -12.79
N THR A 31 5.11 -0.63 -13.71
CA THR A 31 5.19 -1.43 -14.93
C THR A 31 6.48 -2.24 -14.88
N LEU A 32 6.35 -3.55 -15.01
CA LEU A 32 7.50 -4.46 -15.05
C LEU A 32 8.26 -4.32 -16.39
N PRO A 33 9.54 -4.75 -16.46
CA PRO A 33 10.32 -4.70 -17.71
C PRO A 33 9.69 -5.46 -18.89
N ASN A 34 8.83 -6.44 -18.62
CA ASN A 34 8.07 -7.19 -19.63
C ASN A 34 6.79 -6.47 -20.08
N GLY A 35 6.53 -5.24 -19.63
CA GLY A 35 5.39 -4.41 -20.00
C GLY A 35 4.11 -4.64 -19.19
N VAL A 36 4.11 -5.61 -18.26
CA VAL A 36 2.94 -5.92 -17.43
C VAL A 36 2.77 -4.88 -16.32
N ARG A 37 1.54 -4.39 -16.12
CA ARG A 37 1.21 -3.53 -14.99
C ARG A 37 1.02 -4.35 -13.72
N VAL A 38 1.52 -3.81 -12.62
CA VAL A 38 1.35 -4.36 -11.28
C VAL A 38 0.87 -3.26 -10.35
N VAL A 39 0.01 -3.61 -9.39
CA VAL A 39 -0.42 -2.68 -8.34
C VAL A 39 -0.09 -3.31 -6.99
N ASP A 40 0.83 -2.69 -6.27
CA ASP A 40 1.16 -3.07 -4.90
C ASP A 40 0.26 -2.32 -3.93
N VAL A 41 -0.50 -3.06 -3.14
CA VAL A 41 -1.39 -2.52 -2.12
C VAL A 41 -0.89 -2.91 -0.74
N TYR A 42 -0.96 -1.98 0.21
CA TYR A 42 -0.80 -2.28 1.62
C TYR A 42 -1.89 -1.62 2.45
N ASN A 43 -2.15 -2.18 3.63
CA ASN A 43 -2.91 -1.52 4.67
C ASN A 43 -2.23 -1.61 6.05
N ALA A 44 -2.71 -0.82 6.99
CA ALA A 44 -2.22 -0.75 8.36
C ALA A 44 -2.62 -1.99 9.19
N SER A 45 -3.53 -2.84 8.69
CA SER A 45 -3.89 -4.10 9.36
C SER A 45 -2.91 -5.24 9.05
N GLY A 46 -1.83 -4.99 8.30
CA GLY A 46 -0.80 -5.97 7.95
C GLY A 46 -1.11 -6.81 6.71
N LEU A 47 -2.17 -6.48 5.95
CA LEU A 47 -2.44 -7.07 4.65
C LEU A 47 -1.67 -6.33 3.57
N THR A 48 -0.91 -7.09 2.78
CA THR A 48 -0.21 -6.59 1.60
C THR A 48 -0.47 -7.53 0.44
N TYR A 49 -0.73 -7.00 -0.74
CA TYR A 49 -0.94 -7.84 -1.93
C TYR A 49 -0.57 -7.10 -3.20
N THR A 50 -0.22 -7.88 -4.22
CA THR A 50 0.12 -7.40 -5.55
C THR A 50 -0.93 -7.89 -6.53
N LEU A 51 -1.56 -6.95 -7.23
CA LEU A 51 -2.54 -7.21 -8.27
C LEU A 51 -1.91 -7.14 -9.65
N LEU A 52 -2.46 -7.93 -10.58
CA LEU A 52 -2.17 -7.91 -12.01
C LEU A 52 -3.43 -7.41 -12.76
N PRO A 53 -3.56 -6.09 -12.99
CA PRO A 53 -4.74 -5.52 -13.66
C PRO A 53 -4.96 -6.12 -15.06
N ASP A 54 -3.86 -6.39 -15.77
CA ASP A 54 -3.88 -6.90 -17.14
C ASP A 54 -4.26 -8.40 -17.23
N ARG A 55 -4.35 -9.09 -16.09
CA ARG A 55 -4.74 -10.50 -16.01
C ARG A 55 -6.10 -10.70 -15.33
N GLY A 56 -7.01 -9.76 -15.53
CA GLY A 56 -8.35 -9.83 -14.93
C GLY A 56 -8.36 -9.54 -13.44
N LEU A 57 -7.47 -8.65 -12.98
CA LEU A 57 -7.29 -8.31 -11.56
C LEU A 57 -6.84 -9.50 -10.70
N ASP A 58 -5.99 -10.36 -11.27
CA ASP A 58 -5.45 -11.53 -10.57
C ASP A 58 -4.56 -11.12 -9.39
N VAL A 59 -4.63 -11.89 -8.30
CA VAL A 59 -3.82 -11.68 -7.10
C VAL A 59 -2.56 -12.51 -7.23
N TRP A 60 -1.45 -11.86 -7.56
CA TRP A 60 -0.17 -12.55 -7.75
C TRP A 60 0.41 -13.03 -6.42
N ALA A 61 0.46 -12.16 -5.43
CA ALA A 61 0.99 -12.46 -4.11
C ALA A 61 0.16 -11.72 -3.06
N ALA A 62 -0.17 -12.40 -1.95
CA ALA A 62 -0.78 -11.77 -0.80
C ALA A 62 -0.13 -12.28 0.49
N HIS A 63 0.11 -11.36 1.44
CA HIS A 63 0.65 -11.65 2.75
C HIS A 63 -0.17 -10.94 3.82
N TYR A 64 -0.44 -11.65 4.91
CA TYR A 64 -1.04 -11.09 6.11
C TYR A 64 -0.08 -11.28 7.27
N ASN A 65 0.39 -10.17 7.87
CA ASN A 65 1.38 -10.20 8.95
C ASN A 65 2.62 -11.04 8.60
N GLY A 66 3.08 -10.96 7.35
CA GLY A 66 4.21 -11.74 6.83
C GLY A 66 3.90 -13.20 6.47
N THR A 67 2.69 -13.69 6.77
CA THR A 67 2.27 -15.04 6.39
C THR A 67 1.66 -15.02 4.99
N PRO A 68 2.14 -15.84 4.04
CA PRO A 68 1.59 -15.88 2.69
C PRO A 68 0.16 -16.45 2.72
N LEU A 69 -0.76 -15.80 2.00
CA LEU A 69 -2.16 -16.23 1.83
C LEU A 69 -2.40 -16.94 0.49
N THR A 70 -1.51 -16.73 -0.49
CA THR A 70 -1.57 -17.35 -1.81
C THR A 70 -0.55 -18.46 -1.92
N TRP A 71 -0.85 -19.49 -2.71
CA TRP A 71 0.18 -20.44 -3.14
C TRP A 71 1.14 -19.72 -4.10
N ILE A 72 2.42 -19.65 -3.73
CA ILE A 72 3.46 -18.98 -4.53
C ILE A 72 4.20 -20.04 -5.34
N ALA A 73 4.07 -19.98 -6.67
CA ALA A 73 4.78 -20.89 -7.56
C ALA A 73 6.30 -20.67 -7.46
N PRO A 74 7.13 -21.73 -7.54
CA PRO A 74 8.59 -21.60 -7.58
C PRO A 74 9.04 -20.66 -8.71
N GLY A 75 9.85 -19.65 -8.40
CA GLY A 75 10.34 -18.67 -9.37
C GLY A 75 9.48 -17.42 -9.52
N SER A 76 8.36 -17.30 -8.79
CA SER A 76 7.63 -16.05 -8.69
C SER A 76 8.48 -15.00 -7.96
N PRO A 77 8.60 -13.76 -8.45
CA PRO A 77 9.18 -12.64 -7.70
C PRO A 77 8.42 -12.49 -6.39
N THR A 78 9.06 -12.90 -5.29
CA THR A 78 8.53 -12.66 -3.96
C THR A 78 8.91 -11.25 -3.55
N ARG A 79 7.94 -10.53 -2.99
CA ARG A 79 8.23 -9.29 -2.30
C ARG A 79 9.16 -9.64 -1.14
N GLN A 80 10.43 -9.24 -1.22
CA GLN A 80 11.28 -9.22 -0.03
C GLN A 80 10.66 -8.17 0.90
N THR A 81 9.89 -8.63 1.88
CA THR A 81 9.54 -7.80 3.02
C THR A 81 10.86 -7.47 3.69
N GLY A 82 11.39 -6.28 3.42
CA GLY A 82 12.51 -5.75 4.16
C GLY A 82 12.10 -5.73 5.62
N ALA A 83 12.61 -6.68 6.40
CA ALA A 83 12.58 -6.58 7.85
C ALA A 83 13.25 -5.23 8.15
N ARG A 84 12.47 -4.28 8.69
CA ARG A 84 13.06 -3.11 9.32
C ARG A 84 13.78 -3.66 10.55
N THR A 85 15.05 -4.00 10.38
CA THR A 85 15.99 -4.20 11.49
C THR A 85 16.11 -2.85 12.18
N GLY A 86 15.46 -2.74 13.33
CA GLY A 86 15.64 -1.68 14.31
C GLY A 86 16.07 -2.33 15.61
#